data_AF-A0A1B1NEB4-F1
#
_entry.id   AF-A0A1B1NEB4-F1
#
_cell.length_a   1.000
_cell.length_b   1.000
_cell.length_c   1.000
_cell.angle_alpha   90.00
_cell.angle_beta   90.00
_cell.angle_gamma   90.00
#
_symmetry.space_group_name_H-M   'P 1'
#
loop_
_entity.id
_entity.type
_entity.pdbx_description
1 polymer ?
#
loop_
_entity_poly.entity_id
_entity_poly.type
_entity_poly.pdbx_seq_one_letter_code
_entity_poly.pdbx_strand_id
1 'polypeptide(L)'
;MVPRHVTVGFIMKVSARQLVFEAKARTVLRKSQKLYMLGVQRETWPVERLRAYQTRKAAEQALYAMRSTRFYRELYESHGFTEQDLQEDPEAFYSLPTVDKQSVRDHFEELKTPDAEDFGVLSVTGGSTGQPLHLLRDKRVSAQPLEWRLFRWWGVKPHDNIALVWRHVKSGRQELLHGVKWWPTRRMQLDAYDINEASVRHFAEQWRVQTPTLLTGYAGGVLEFSRVLEGLDLRLPAPRAVATTASPLTDENRQEVEDRLEAPVFDHYRSAEIPWMGGECAERAGHHIFADDRVVEVLDRDAESGDLGNVVATDLTNKVFPLIRYRIGDRSRAITEPCACGSTLPRIARIVGREGDGLRLPDGTWIAPEGVFPLFSKEPDCVRQFQVVQSADYSILVRVVEGASPRARDFVDETLSSLRHRTHYQVPISWESVDELIHDGGKIRYIRSHVDAH
;
A
#
# COMPACT_ATOMS: atom_id res chain seq x y z
N MET A 1 -31.86 34.27 45.42
CA MET A 1 -32.05 34.10 43.98
C MET A 1 -30.89 33.27 43.45
N VAL A 2 -31.13 31.99 43.16
CA VAL A 2 -30.14 31.08 42.57
C VAL A 2 -30.47 30.96 41.08
N PRO A 3 -29.57 31.25 40.14
CA PRO A 3 -29.87 31.09 38.73
C PRO A 3 -29.82 29.60 38.36
N ARG A 4 -30.92 29.10 37.80
CA ARG A 4 -31.03 27.78 37.16
C ARG A 4 -30.14 27.76 35.92
N HIS A 5 -29.11 26.92 35.93
CA HIS A 5 -28.41 26.55 34.69
C HIS A 5 -29.35 25.70 33.83
N VAL A 6 -29.62 26.20 32.63
CA VAL A 6 -30.35 25.52 31.56
C VAL A 6 -29.42 24.46 30.97
N THR A 7 -29.75 23.20 31.17
CA THR A 7 -29.11 22.07 30.48
C THR A 7 -29.59 22.08 29.03
N VAL A 8 -28.81 22.66 28.12
CA VAL A 8 -29.05 22.54 26.67
C VAL A 8 -28.65 21.13 26.25
N GLY A 9 -29.65 20.24 26.14
CA GLY A 9 -29.47 18.92 25.57
C GLY A 9 -29.08 19.03 24.09
N PHE A 10 -27.83 18.71 23.78
CA PHE A 10 -27.36 18.54 22.41
C PHE A 10 -27.97 17.25 21.85
N ILE A 11 -29.14 17.35 21.20
CA ILE A 11 -29.70 16.24 20.42
C ILE A 11 -28.85 16.12 19.15
N MET A 12 -27.92 15.16 19.10
CA MET A 12 -27.21 14.83 17.86
C MET A 12 -28.23 14.39 16.81
N LYS A 13 -28.49 15.24 15.81
CA LYS A 13 -29.30 14.88 14.65
C LYS A 13 -28.57 13.79 13.86
N VAL A 14 -29.06 12.56 13.95
CA VAL A 14 -28.61 11.43 13.11
C VAL A 14 -28.92 11.76 11.65
N SER A 15 -27.92 11.70 10.77
CA SER A 15 -28.13 12.01 9.35
C SER A 15 -28.91 10.90 8.64
N ALA A 16 -29.67 11.23 7.59
CA ALA A 16 -30.36 10.23 6.78
C ALA A 16 -29.40 9.18 6.20
N ARG A 17 -28.15 9.56 5.90
CA ARG A 17 -27.10 8.64 5.44
C ARG A 17 -26.73 7.61 6.49
N GLN A 18 -26.59 8.06 7.73
CA GLN A 18 -26.30 7.20 8.87
C GLN A 18 -27.43 6.19 9.09
N LEU A 19 -28.70 6.61 9.04
CA LEU A 19 -29.85 5.70 9.20
C LEU A 19 -29.88 4.61 8.11
N VAL A 20 -29.67 4.97 6.84
CA VAL A 20 -29.64 3.98 5.75
C VAL A 20 -28.45 3.03 5.89
N PHE A 21 -27.27 3.55 6.27
CA PHE A 21 -26.11 2.70 6.54
C PHE A 21 -26.39 1.73 7.68
N GLU A 22 -26.97 2.18 8.79
CA GLU A 22 -27.34 1.32 9.93
C GLU A 22 -28.34 0.23 9.52
N ALA A 23 -29.31 0.56 8.67
CA ALA A 23 -30.25 -0.42 8.11
C ALA A 23 -29.52 -1.46 7.22
N LYS A 24 -28.61 -1.02 6.35
CA LYS A 24 -27.77 -1.91 5.53
C LYS A 24 -26.85 -2.77 6.39
N ALA A 25 -26.24 -2.20 7.43
CA ALA A 25 -25.36 -2.87 8.39
C ALA A 25 -26.08 -3.97 9.17
N ARG A 26 -27.40 -3.86 9.39
CA ARG A 26 -28.22 -4.90 10.02
C ARG A 26 -28.71 -5.98 9.05
N THR A 27 -28.67 -5.71 7.74
CA THR A 27 -29.19 -6.59 6.70
C THR A 27 -28.06 -7.09 5.78
N VAL A 28 -27.85 -6.44 4.64
CA VAL A 28 -26.95 -6.88 3.56
C VAL A 28 -25.46 -6.73 3.89
N LEU A 29 -25.08 -5.85 4.83
CA LEU A 29 -23.70 -5.64 5.27
C LEU A 29 -23.40 -6.27 6.64
N ARG A 30 -24.30 -7.12 7.17
CA ARG A 30 -24.18 -7.69 8.52
C ARG A 30 -22.86 -8.44 8.76
N LYS A 31 -22.41 -9.22 7.78
CA LYS A 31 -21.12 -9.94 7.85
C LYS A 31 -19.96 -8.94 7.92
N SER A 32 -19.91 -7.96 7.03
CA SER A 32 -18.86 -6.93 7.01
C SER A 32 -18.83 -6.13 8.31
N GLN A 33 -20.00 -5.71 8.83
CA GLN A 33 -20.11 -4.98 10.08
C GLN A 33 -19.60 -5.81 11.27
N LYS A 34 -19.95 -7.09 11.34
CA LYS A 34 -19.47 -7.99 12.40
C LYS A 34 -17.95 -8.11 12.37
N LEU A 35 -17.36 -8.34 11.18
CA LEU A 35 -15.92 -8.45 11.01
C LEU A 35 -15.20 -7.14 11.36
N TYR A 36 -15.76 -6.00 10.95
CA TYR A 36 -15.24 -4.68 11.31
C TYR A 36 -15.18 -4.49 12.82
N MET A 37 -16.28 -4.76 13.54
CA MET A 37 -16.32 -4.63 14.99
C MET A 37 -15.33 -5.57 15.70
N LEU A 38 -15.18 -6.81 15.20
CA LEU A 38 -14.18 -7.74 15.73
C LEU A 38 -12.75 -7.25 15.51
N GLY A 39 -12.44 -6.73 14.32
CA GLY A 39 -11.13 -6.14 14.00
C GLY A 39 -10.79 -4.95 14.91
N VAL A 40 -11.75 -4.05 15.12
CA VAL A 40 -11.60 -2.90 16.03
C VAL A 40 -11.30 -3.34 17.47
N GLN A 41 -11.94 -4.41 17.96
CA GLN A 41 -11.65 -4.94 19.30
C GLN A 41 -10.25 -5.54 19.39
N ARG A 42 -9.75 -6.14 18.32
CA ARG A 42 -8.43 -6.80 18.28
C ARG A 42 -7.27 -5.81 18.22
N GLU A 43 -7.50 -4.60 17.73
CA GLU A 43 -6.52 -3.51 17.71
C GLU A 43 -6.00 -3.14 19.10
N THR A 44 -6.69 -3.53 20.17
CA THR A 44 -6.30 -3.25 21.56
C THR A 44 -6.19 -4.52 22.40
N TRP A 45 -6.10 -5.69 21.78
CA TRP A 45 -5.80 -6.92 22.53
C TRP A 45 -4.38 -6.87 23.09
N PRO A 46 -4.09 -7.53 24.24
CA PRO A 46 -2.72 -7.73 24.68
C PRO A 46 -1.88 -8.34 23.56
N VAL A 47 -0.62 -7.89 23.42
CA VAL A 47 0.27 -8.25 22.30
C VAL A 47 0.43 -9.76 22.19
N GLU A 48 0.58 -10.44 23.33
CA GLU A 48 0.76 -11.89 23.43
C GLU A 48 -0.49 -12.63 22.95
N ARG A 49 -1.68 -12.10 23.29
CA ARG A 49 -2.97 -12.67 22.84
C ARG A 49 -3.14 -12.50 21.34
N LEU A 50 -2.80 -11.34 20.80
CA LEU A 50 -2.88 -11.08 19.35
C LEU A 50 -1.89 -11.97 18.59
N ARG A 51 -0.65 -12.08 19.07
CA ARG A 51 0.37 -12.96 18.49
C ARG A 51 -0.09 -14.42 18.48
N ALA A 52 -0.52 -14.96 19.63
CA ALA A 52 -1.02 -16.34 19.69
C ALA A 52 -2.22 -16.59 18.76
N TYR A 53 -3.11 -15.61 18.61
CA TYR A 53 -4.21 -15.68 17.64
C TYR A 53 -3.69 -15.74 16.20
N GLN A 54 -2.76 -14.86 15.84
CA GLN A 54 -2.16 -14.76 14.52
C GLN A 54 -1.38 -16.04 14.19
N THR A 55 -0.48 -16.51 15.06
CA THR A 55 0.31 -17.75 14.88
C THR A 55 -0.62 -18.93 14.61
N ARG A 56 -1.65 -19.13 15.45
CA ARG A 56 -2.62 -20.22 15.24
C ARG A 56 -3.31 -20.10 13.88
N LYS A 57 -3.75 -18.89 13.50
CA LYS A 57 -4.39 -18.65 12.20
C LYS A 57 -3.45 -18.91 11.02
N ALA A 58 -2.18 -18.57 11.17
CA ALA A 58 -1.14 -18.81 10.18
C ALA A 58 -0.91 -20.30 9.97
N ALA A 59 -0.76 -21.07 11.05
CA ALA A 59 -0.66 -22.53 11.00
C ALA A 59 -1.92 -23.18 10.40
N GLU A 60 -3.12 -22.76 10.81
CA GLU A 60 -4.40 -23.23 10.21
C GLU A 60 -4.44 -22.99 8.70
N GLN A 61 -3.93 -21.84 8.24
CA GLN A 61 -3.91 -21.47 6.83
C GLN A 61 -2.86 -22.26 6.05
N ALA A 62 -1.66 -22.45 6.61
CA ALA A 62 -0.62 -23.28 6.00
C ALA A 62 -1.02 -24.76 5.90
N LEU A 63 -1.61 -25.31 6.96
CA LEU A 63 -2.14 -26.68 6.97
C LEU A 63 -3.25 -26.86 5.94
N TYR A 64 -4.16 -25.89 5.84
CA TYR A 64 -5.19 -25.91 4.81
C TYR A 64 -4.59 -25.90 3.40
N ALA A 65 -3.57 -25.06 3.15
CA ALA A 65 -2.88 -24.99 1.87
C ALA A 65 -2.16 -26.30 1.53
N MET A 66 -1.47 -26.90 2.50
CA MET A 66 -0.81 -28.22 2.37
C MET A 66 -1.80 -29.31 1.97
N ARG A 67 -2.97 -29.35 2.61
CA ARG A 67 -4.02 -30.33 2.30
C ARG A 67 -4.71 -30.10 0.96
N SER A 68 -4.87 -28.84 0.58
CA SER A 68 -5.77 -28.44 -0.51
C SER A 68 -5.07 -28.12 -1.82
N THR A 69 -3.74 -28.03 -1.84
CA THR A 69 -2.96 -27.68 -3.04
C THR A 69 -1.86 -28.71 -3.24
N ARG A 70 -1.46 -28.93 -4.49
CA ARG A 70 -0.32 -29.80 -4.81
C ARG A 70 0.99 -29.10 -4.45
N PHE A 71 1.10 -27.81 -4.81
CA PHE A 71 2.30 -27.02 -4.61
C PHE A 71 2.78 -27.00 -3.15
N TYR A 72 1.91 -26.63 -2.20
CA TYR A 72 2.34 -26.54 -0.80
C TYR A 72 2.60 -27.90 -0.16
N ARG A 73 1.91 -28.96 -0.60
CA ARG A 73 2.21 -30.32 -0.13
C ARG A 73 3.63 -30.71 -0.49
N GLU A 74 3.99 -30.62 -1.77
CA GLU A 74 5.32 -30.97 -2.26
C GLU A 74 6.41 -30.04 -1.70
N LEU A 75 6.13 -28.73 -1.60
CA LEU A 75 7.05 -27.76 -1.02
C LEU A 75 7.36 -28.05 0.45
N TYR A 76 6.34 -28.33 1.27
CA TYR A 76 6.55 -28.57 2.70
C TYR A 76 7.17 -29.93 2.96
N GLU A 77 6.70 -30.99 2.29
CA GLU A 77 7.27 -32.34 2.43
C GLU A 77 8.74 -32.40 2.00
N SER A 78 9.11 -31.72 0.90
CA SER A 78 10.52 -31.64 0.45
C SER A 78 11.44 -30.89 1.42
N HIS A 79 10.89 -30.05 2.30
CA HIS A 79 11.61 -29.35 3.36
C HIS A 79 11.46 -30.04 4.73
N GLY A 80 10.91 -31.25 4.77
CA GLY A 80 10.81 -32.07 5.98
C GLY A 80 9.65 -31.70 6.90
N PHE A 81 8.69 -30.91 6.44
CA PHE A 81 7.49 -30.57 7.22
C PHE A 81 6.34 -31.53 6.93
N THR A 82 5.65 -31.92 8.00
CA THR A 82 4.44 -32.75 7.98
C THR A 82 3.23 -31.95 8.45
N GLU A 83 2.03 -32.50 8.22
CA GLU A 83 0.81 -31.92 8.79
C GLU A 83 0.83 -31.88 10.33
N GLN A 84 1.46 -32.88 10.96
CA GLN A 84 1.51 -33.00 12.41
C GLN A 84 2.31 -31.86 13.04
N ASP A 85 3.41 -31.44 12.41
CA ASP A 85 4.23 -30.31 12.88
C ASP A 85 3.39 -29.03 13.02
N LEU A 86 2.56 -28.72 12.02
CA LEU A 86 1.67 -27.55 12.04
C LEU A 86 0.46 -27.69 12.97
N GLN A 87 0.06 -28.92 13.30
CA GLN A 87 -1.05 -29.20 14.22
C GLN A 87 -0.63 -29.10 15.68
N GLU A 88 0.55 -29.59 16.02
CA GLU A 88 1.08 -29.65 17.38
C GLU A 88 1.81 -28.36 17.78
N ASP A 89 2.55 -27.76 16.83
CA ASP A 89 3.27 -26.51 17.04
C ASP A 89 2.89 -25.45 15.99
N PRO A 90 1.96 -24.54 16.32
CA PRO A 90 1.64 -23.42 15.43
C PRO A 90 2.83 -22.51 15.09
N GLU A 91 3.88 -22.43 15.92
CA GLU A 91 5.05 -21.62 15.63
C GLU A 91 5.92 -22.23 14.51
N ALA A 92 5.76 -23.53 14.20
CA ALA A 92 6.41 -24.18 13.04
C ALA A 92 6.09 -23.45 11.71
N PHE A 93 4.98 -22.72 11.66
CA PHE A 93 4.65 -21.81 10.57
C PHE A 93 5.82 -20.89 10.19
N TYR A 94 6.56 -20.35 11.16
CA TYR A 94 7.63 -19.39 10.91
C TYR A 94 8.90 -20.03 10.31
N SER A 95 8.99 -21.36 10.35
CA SER A 95 10.08 -22.14 9.77
C SER A 95 9.80 -22.66 8.37
N LEU A 96 8.56 -22.51 7.87
CA LEU A 96 8.20 -22.94 6.52
C LEU A 96 9.00 -22.19 5.45
N PRO A 97 9.32 -22.83 4.31
CA PRO A 97 10.00 -22.17 3.21
C PRO A 97 9.17 -21.00 2.66
N THR A 98 9.85 -19.93 2.23
CA THR A 98 9.19 -18.77 1.59
C THR A 98 8.87 -19.06 0.14
N VAL A 99 7.82 -18.41 -0.38
CA VAL A 99 7.42 -18.51 -1.80
C VAL A 99 7.73 -17.18 -2.49
N ASP A 100 8.39 -17.23 -3.65
CA ASP A 100 8.67 -16.04 -4.45
C ASP A 100 7.69 -15.84 -5.62
N LYS A 101 7.84 -14.72 -6.31
CA LYS A 101 6.98 -14.36 -7.44
C LYS A 101 7.13 -15.30 -8.64
N GLN A 102 8.29 -15.92 -8.84
CA GLN A 102 8.54 -16.83 -9.95
C GLN A 102 7.80 -18.15 -9.70
N SER A 103 7.91 -18.68 -8.48
CA SER A 103 7.19 -19.86 -8.02
C SER A 103 5.67 -19.72 -8.21
N VAL A 104 5.08 -18.57 -7.86
CA VAL A 104 3.64 -18.32 -8.08
C VAL A 104 3.27 -18.29 -9.56
N ARG A 105 4.15 -17.82 -10.45
CA ARG A 105 3.92 -17.86 -11.90
C ARG A 105 3.94 -19.29 -12.42
N ASP A 106 4.99 -20.02 -12.10
CA ASP A 106 5.26 -21.34 -12.68
C ASP A 106 4.27 -22.40 -12.17
N HIS A 107 3.75 -22.21 -10.95
CA HIS A 107 2.85 -23.14 -10.28
C HIS A 107 1.42 -22.58 -10.11
N PHE A 108 0.97 -21.66 -10.97
CA PHE A 108 -0.34 -21.00 -10.85
C PHE A 108 -1.50 -22.01 -10.72
N GLU A 109 -1.53 -23.06 -11.53
CA GLU A 109 -2.59 -24.09 -11.46
C GLU A 109 -2.49 -24.93 -10.18
N GLU A 110 -1.27 -25.24 -9.74
CA GLU A 110 -1.01 -26.10 -8.57
C GLU A 110 -1.27 -25.41 -7.23
N LEU A 111 -1.32 -24.07 -7.24
CA LEU A 111 -1.67 -23.20 -6.11
C LEU A 111 -3.18 -23.03 -5.91
N LYS A 112 -4.01 -23.45 -6.88
CA LYS A 112 -5.47 -23.39 -6.76
C LYS A 112 -5.96 -24.46 -5.79
N THR A 113 -6.86 -24.08 -4.91
CA THR A 113 -7.63 -25.05 -4.09
C THR A 113 -8.87 -25.52 -4.85
N PRO A 114 -9.55 -26.60 -4.41
CA PRO A 114 -10.81 -27.04 -5.02
C PRO A 114 -11.88 -25.93 -5.07
N ASP A 115 -11.91 -25.06 -4.06
CA ASP A 115 -12.85 -23.93 -3.97
C ASP A 115 -12.60 -22.84 -5.02
N ALA A 116 -11.45 -22.87 -5.72
CA ALA A 116 -11.05 -21.82 -6.64
C ALA A 116 -11.95 -21.71 -7.87
N GLU A 117 -12.55 -22.80 -8.32
CA GLU A 117 -13.49 -22.80 -9.45
C GLU A 117 -14.78 -22.03 -9.09
N ASP A 118 -15.33 -22.31 -7.92
CA ASP A 118 -16.59 -21.71 -7.48
C ASP A 118 -16.43 -20.29 -6.94
N PHE A 119 -15.34 -20.02 -6.22
CA PHE A 119 -15.17 -18.79 -5.44
C PHE A 119 -14.02 -17.90 -5.90
N GLY A 120 -13.18 -18.36 -6.83
CA GLY A 120 -12.05 -17.61 -7.35
C GLY A 120 -12.45 -16.50 -8.32
N VAL A 121 -11.85 -15.33 -8.14
CA VAL A 121 -11.93 -14.22 -9.09
C VAL A 121 -10.52 -13.89 -9.56
N LEU A 122 -10.29 -13.99 -10.87
CA LEU A 122 -9.01 -13.68 -11.47
C LEU A 122 -8.62 -12.22 -11.21
N SER A 123 -7.40 -12.04 -10.75
CA SER A 123 -6.74 -10.75 -10.58
C SER A 123 -5.37 -10.82 -11.26
N VAL A 124 -5.07 -9.81 -12.08
CA VAL A 124 -3.82 -9.73 -12.82
C VAL A 124 -3.03 -8.53 -12.31
N THR A 125 -1.77 -8.73 -11.96
CA THR A 125 -0.89 -7.63 -11.56
C THR A 125 -0.26 -7.00 -12.80
N GLY A 126 -0.22 -5.66 -12.89
CA GLY A 126 0.69 -4.98 -13.81
C GLY A 126 2.13 -5.24 -13.37
N GLY A 127 2.90 -5.96 -14.19
CA GLY A 127 4.27 -6.33 -13.84
C GLY A 127 5.20 -5.13 -13.97
N SER A 128 5.76 -4.64 -12.86
CA SER A 128 6.95 -3.76 -12.90
C SER A 128 8.16 -4.44 -13.57
N THR A 129 8.09 -5.77 -13.70
CA THR A 129 9.08 -6.69 -14.30
C THR A 129 8.67 -7.17 -15.70
N GLY A 130 7.64 -6.58 -16.33
CA GLY A 130 7.25 -6.87 -17.73
C GLY A 130 6.30 -8.07 -17.95
N GLN A 131 6.32 -9.09 -17.08
CA GLN A 131 5.37 -10.22 -17.17
C GLN A 131 4.25 -10.10 -16.12
N PRO A 132 2.96 -10.20 -16.52
CA PRO A 132 1.84 -10.19 -15.58
C PRO A 132 1.86 -11.41 -14.65
N LEU A 133 1.55 -11.20 -13.37
CA LEU A 133 1.29 -12.28 -12.42
C LEU A 133 -0.22 -12.51 -12.34
N HIS A 134 -0.64 -13.77 -12.50
CA HIS A 134 -2.03 -14.18 -12.34
C HIS A 134 -2.26 -14.66 -10.91
N LEU A 135 -3.38 -14.27 -10.32
CA LEU A 135 -3.77 -14.57 -8.94
C LEU A 135 -5.28 -14.81 -8.88
N LEU A 136 -5.76 -15.50 -7.85
CA LEU A 136 -7.19 -15.58 -7.57
C LEU A 136 -7.54 -14.95 -6.22
N ARG A 137 -8.65 -14.22 -6.19
CA ARG A 137 -9.26 -13.63 -4.99
C ARG A 137 -10.46 -14.43 -4.57
N ASP A 138 -10.55 -14.77 -3.29
CA ASP A 138 -11.74 -15.40 -2.73
C ASP A 138 -12.90 -14.38 -2.64
N LYS A 139 -13.92 -14.53 -3.48
CA LYS A 139 -15.08 -13.62 -3.50
C LYS A 139 -15.91 -13.64 -2.22
N ARG A 140 -15.71 -14.61 -1.33
CA ARG A 140 -16.36 -14.70 0.00
C ARG A 140 -15.73 -13.75 1.02
N VAL A 141 -14.53 -13.24 0.74
CA VAL A 141 -13.76 -12.32 1.57
C VAL A 141 -14.02 -10.89 1.10
N SER A 142 -14.63 -10.09 1.96
CA SER A 142 -14.85 -8.67 1.69
C SER A 142 -13.68 -7.85 2.23
N ALA A 143 -13.16 -6.93 1.42
CA ALA A 143 -12.15 -5.96 1.85
C ALA A 143 -12.73 -4.82 2.70
N GLN A 144 -14.06 -4.62 2.70
CA GLN A 144 -14.72 -3.49 3.35
C GLN A 144 -14.41 -3.37 4.85
N PRO A 145 -14.36 -4.46 5.65
CA PRO A 145 -14.04 -4.34 7.07
C PRO A 145 -12.65 -3.73 7.33
N LEU A 146 -11.66 -4.08 6.50
CA LEU A 146 -10.30 -3.54 6.60
C LEU A 146 -10.25 -2.06 6.15
N GLU A 147 -10.95 -1.74 5.06
CA GLU A 147 -11.13 -0.36 4.58
C GLU A 147 -11.74 0.53 5.70
N TRP A 148 -12.81 0.05 6.36
CA TRP A 148 -13.46 0.78 7.45
C TRP A 148 -12.60 0.93 8.71
N ARG A 149 -11.68 -0.01 8.99
CA ARG A 149 -10.71 0.12 10.09
C ARG A 149 -9.75 1.27 9.83
N LEU A 150 -9.19 1.36 8.62
CA LEU A 150 -8.35 2.51 8.24
C LEU A 150 -9.13 3.82 8.33
N PHE A 151 -10.34 3.85 7.77
CA PHE A 151 -11.19 5.05 7.79
C PHE A 151 -11.42 5.53 9.23
N ARG A 152 -11.66 4.60 10.16
CA ARG A 152 -11.81 4.93 11.59
C ARG A 152 -10.57 5.63 12.15
N TRP A 153 -9.36 5.20 11.81
CA TRP A 153 -8.12 5.85 12.27
C TRP A 153 -8.00 7.30 11.78
N TRP A 154 -8.61 7.61 10.64
CA TRP A 154 -8.63 8.94 10.04
C TRP A 154 -9.91 9.74 10.35
N GLY A 155 -10.77 9.21 11.24
CA GLY A 155 -12.05 9.79 11.60
C GLY A 155 -13.12 9.77 10.50
N VAL A 156 -12.89 9.05 9.40
CA VAL A 156 -13.85 8.88 8.31
C VAL A 156 -14.86 7.79 8.69
N LYS A 157 -16.15 8.06 8.51
CA LYS A 157 -17.20 7.08 8.81
C LYS A 157 -17.51 6.24 7.57
N PRO A 158 -17.91 4.96 7.74
CA PRO A 158 -18.28 4.07 6.62
C PRO A 158 -19.36 4.60 5.66
N HIS A 159 -20.17 5.56 6.11
CA HIS A 159 -21.27 6.15 5.34
C HIS A 159 -20.91 7.50 4.70
N ASP A 160 -19.71 8.03 4.95
CA ASP A 160 -19.31 9.32 4.41
C ASP A 160 -18.97 9.24 2.92
N ASN A 161 -19.06 10.37 2.21
CA ASN A 161 -18.74 10.43 0.80
C ASN A 161 -17.22 10.35 0.59
N ILE A 162 -16.81 9.66 -0.48
CA ILE A 162 -15.40 9.37 -0.76
C ILE A 162 -15.07 9.83 -2.18
N ALA A 163 -13.92 10.45 -2.32
CA ALA A 163 -13.29 10.81 -3.59
C ALA A 163 -12.15 9.83 -3.90
N LEU A 164 -12.08 9.40 -5.16
CA LEU A 164 -11.19 8.34 -5.62
C LEU A 164 -10.34 8.85 -6.78
N VAL A 165 -9.01 8.81 -6.68
CA VAL A 165 -8.09 9.02 -7.81
C VAL A 165 -7.52 7.65 -8.19
N TRP A 166 -8.17 6.99 -9.15
CA TRP A 166 -7.93 5.58 -9.47
C TRP A 166 -7.83 5.35 -10.98
N ARG A 167 -7.25 4.21 -11.36
CA ARG A 167 -7.22 3.73 -12.74
C ARG A 167 -8.57 3.12 -13.10
N HIS A 168 -8.92 3.15 -14.38
CA HIS A 168 -10.12 2.51 -14.93
C HIS A 168 -11.38 2.97 -14.21
N VAL A 169 -11.65 4.27 -14.29
CA VAL A 169 -12.87 4.85 -13.73
C VAL A 169 -14.08 4.15 -14.33
N LYS A 170 -15.00 3.71 -13.46
CA LYS A 170 -16.23 3.05 -13.90
C LYS A 170 -17.07 4.06 -14.66
N SER A 171 -17.46 3.73 -15.89
CA SER A 171 -18.31 4.57 -16.73
C SER A 171 -19.65 3.88 -17.06
N GLY A 172 -20.67 4.69 -17.38
CA GLY A 172 -21.97 4.23 -17.86
C GLY A 172 -22.71 3.29 -16.90
N ARG A 173 -23.06 2.08 -17.36
CA ARG A 173 -23.85 1.11 -16.55
C ARG A 173 -23.12 0.66 -15.29
N GLN A 174 -21.78 0.58 -15.30
CA GLN A 174 -21.01 0.17 -14.14
C GLN A 174 -21.02 1.24 -13.04
N GLU A 175 -20.97 2.52 -13.43
CA GLU A 175 -21.09 3.65 -12.51
C GLU A 175 -22.45 3.67 -11.84
N LEU A 176 -23.53 3.48 -12.61
CA LEU A 176 -24.90 3.43 -12.10
C LEU A 176 -25.09 2.30 -11.07
N LEU A 177 -24.68 1.08 -11.41
CA LEU A 177 -24.76 -0.07 -10.50
C LEU A 177 -23.94 0.16 -9.22
N HIS A 178 -22.77 0.80 -9.36
CA HIS A 178 -21.95 1.17 -8.21
C HIS A 178 -22.63 2.23 -7.33
N GLY A 179 -23.25 3.24 -7.93
CA GLY A 179 -24.03 4.26 -7.24
C GLY A 179 -25.19 3.67 -6.44
N VAL A 180 -25.93 2.73 -7.02
CA VAL A 180 -27.02 2.02 -6.32
C VAL A 180 -26.49 1.19 -5.14
N LYS A 181 -25.38 0.46 -5.35
CA LYS A 181 -24.74 -0.34 -4.29
C LYS A 181 -24.38 0.53 -3.08
N TRP A 182 -23.77 1.69 -3.32
CA TRP A 182 -23.25 2.56 -2.26
C TRP A 182 -24.26 3.57 -1.73
N TRP A 183 -25.42 3.74 -2.37
CA TRP A 183 -26.44 4.69 -1.92
C TRP A 183 -26.75 4.55 -0.41
N PRO A 184 -26.76 5.64 0.38
CA PRO A 184 -26.71 7.05 -0.03
C PRO A 184 -25.29 7.65 -0.03
N THR A 185 -24.27 6.84 0.21
CA THR A 185 -22.86 7.23 0.10
C THR A 185 -22.50 7.44 -1.37
N ARG A 186 -21.87 8.57 -1.67
CA ARG A 186 -21.34 8.88 -2.99
C ARG A 186 -19.86 8.54 -3.06
N ARG A 187 -19.46 7.89 -4.16
CA ARG A 187 -18.06 7.58 -4.47
C ARG A 187 -17.73 8.23 -5.82
N MET A 188 -17.17 9.43 -5.77
CA MET A 188 -16.74 10.16 -6.97
C MET A 188 -15.35 9.68 -7.40
N GLN A 189 -15.07 9.75 -8.70
CA GLN A 189 -13.87 9.22 -9.29
C GLN A 189 -13.23 10.24 -10.24
N LEU A 190 -11.91 10.35 -10.17
CA LEU A 190 -11.04 11.02 -11.13
C LEU A 190 -10.10 9.96 -11.71
N ASP A 191 -9.94 9.95 -13.04
CA ASP A 191 -9.03 9.00 -13.70
C ASP A 191 -7.59 9.44 -13.49
N ALA A 192 -6.78 8.57 -12.89
CA ALA A 192 -5.37 8.82 -12.67
C ALA A 192 -4.54 8.90 -13.96
N TYR A 193 -5.08 8.46 -15.12
CA TYR A 193 -4.42 8.58 -16.42
C TYR A 193 -4.83 9.83 -17.22
N ASP A 194 -5.84 10.56 -16.76
CA ASP A 194 -6.39 11.70 -17.49
C ASP A 194 -6.61 12.89 -16.55
N ILE A 195 -5.56 13.23 -15.78
CA ILE A 195 -5.55 14.41 -14.92
C ILE A 195 -5.13 15.60 -15.77
N ASN A 196 -6.09 16.45 -16.11
CA ASN A 196 -5.92 17.65 -16.89
C ASN A 196 -6.87 18.74 -16.38
N GLU A 197 -6.75 19.97 -16.90
CA GLU A 197 -7.57 21.08 -16.40
C GLU A 197 -9.08 20.81 -16.46
N ALA A 198 -9.57 20.20 -17.55
CA ALA A 198 -11.00 19.97 -17.74
C ALA A 198 -11.53 18.88 -16.78
N SER A 199 -10.80 17.76 -16.63
CA SER A 199 -11.18 16.68 -15.72
C SER A 199 -11.13 17.14 -14.26
N VAL A 200 -10.12 17.94 -13.89
CA VAL A 200 -9.99 18.52 -12.55
C VAL A 200 -11.07 19.54 -12.26
N ARG A 201 -11.43 20.43 -13.19
CA ARG A 201 -12.58 21.35 -13.03
C ARG A 201 -13.88 20.60 -12.78
N HIS A 202 -14.17 19.59 -13.59
CA HIS A 202 -15.37 18.77 -13.42
C HIS A 202 -15.39 18.06 -12.06
N PHE A 203 -14.26 17.48 -11.66
CA PHE A 203 -14.13 16.80 -10.37
C PHE A 203 -14.29 17.78 -9.19
N ALA A 204 -13.74 18.99 -9.30
CA ALA A 204 -13.88 20.06 -8.31
C ALA A 204 -15.33 20.52 -8.12
N GLU A 205 -16.11 20.63 -9.21
CA GLU A 205 -17.54 20.93 -9.15
C GLU A 205 -18.30 19.84 -8.38
N GLN A 206 -18.04 18.57 -8.71
CA GLN A 206 -18.64 17.45 -7.99
C GLN A 206 -18.24 17.45 -6.52
N TRP A 207 -16.97 17.73 -6.20
CA TRP A 207 -16.46 17.82 -4.84
C TRP A 207 -17.20 18.86 -4.01
N ARG A 208 -17.44 20.05 -4.56
CA ARG A 208 -18.17 21.14 -3.87
C ARG A 208 -19.60 20.76 -3.52
N VAL A 209 -20.27 19.97 -4.37
CA VAL A 209 -21.64 19.49 -4.13
C VAL A 209 -21.65 18.32 -3.14
N GLN A 210 -20.76 17.36 -3.32
CA GLN A 210 -20.82 16.10 -2.57
C GLN A 210 -20.04 16.14 -1.26
N THR A 211 -19.11 17.08 -1.07
CA THR A 211 -18.29 17.27 0.14
C THR A 211 -17.72 15.94 0.68
N PRO A 212 -16.84 15.27 -0.08
CA PRO A 212 -16.23 14.02 0.37
C PRO A 212 -15.37 14.26 1.61
N THR A 213 -15.41 13.32 2.56
CA THR A 213 -14.61 13.39 3.78
C THR A 213 -13.27 12.69 3.63
N LEU A 214 -13.06 11.96 2.53
CA LEU A 214 -11.85 11.23 2.24
C LEU A 214 -11.52 11.36 0.76
N LEU A 215 -10.27 11.69 0.44
CA LEU A 215 -9.66 11.42 -0.86
C LEU A 215 -8.77 10.20 -0.74
N THR A 216 -8.89 9.23 -1.66
CA THR A 216 -7.93 8.12 -1.71
C THR A 216 -7.53 7.78 -3.12
N GLY A 217 -6.25 7.48 -3.33
CA GLY A 217 -5.72 7.23 -4.66
C GLY A 217 -4.25 6.83 -4.68
N TYR A 218 -3.71 6.72 -5.88
CA TYR A 218 -2.28 6.55 -6.06
C TYR A 218 -1.53 7.82 -5.65
N ALA A 219 -0.40 7.69 -4.96
CA ALA A 219 0.35 8.85 -4.49
C ALA A 219 0.66 9.85 -5.63
N GLY A 220 1.16 9.35 -6.77
CA GLY A 220 1.44 10.18 -7.95
C GLY A 220 0.19 10.85 -8.53
N GLY A 221 -0.94 10.14 -8.61
CA GLY A 221 -2.19 10.72 -9.12
C GLY A 221 -2.79 11.78 -8.19
N VAL A 222 -2.70 11.57 -6.88
CA VAL A 222 -3.16 12.55 -5.88
C VAL A 222 -2.28 13.80 -5.90
N LEU A 223 -0.97 13.63 -6.04
CA LEU A 223 -0.01 14.72 -6.20
C LEU A 223 -0.28 15.53 -7.48
N GLU A 224 -0.47 14.85 -8.61
CA GLU A 224 -0.77 15.52 -9.88
C GLU A 224 -2.10 16.29 -9.83
N PHE A 225 -3.13 15.68 -9.23
CA PHE A 225 -4.39 16.37 -8.96
C PHE A 225 -4.20 17.64 -8.12
N SER A 226 -3.35 17.58 -7.07
CA SER A 226 -3.02 18.71 -6.22
C SER A 226 -2.37 19.86 -7.01
N ARG A 227 -1.41 19.55 -7.88
CA ARG A 227 -0.71 20.51 -8.74
C ARG A 227 -1.61 21.18 -9.75
N VAL A 228 -2.46 20.42 -10.45
CA VAL A 228 -3.42 20.99 -11.39
C VAL A 228 -4.45 21.87 -10.67
N LEU A 229 -4.91 21.45 -9.48
CA LEU A 229 -5.75 22.29 -8.62
C LEU A 229 -5.11 23.65 -8.31
N GLU A 230 -3.81 23.64 -8.00
CA GLU A 230 -3.02 24.84 -7.72
C GLU A 230 -2.90 25.75 -8.95
N GLY A 231 -2.52 25.20 -10.11
CA GLY A 231 -2.41 25.97 -11.35
C GLY A 231 -3.73 26.61 -11.80
N LEU A 232 -4.86 25.99 -11.46
CA LEU A 232 -6.20 26.52 -11.74
C LEU A 232 -6.73 27.50 -10.67
N ASP A 233 -5.99 27.72 -9.59
CA ASP A 233 -6.41 28.50 -8.41
C ASP A 233 -7.78 28.06 -7.84
N LEU A 234 -8.05 26.75 -7.84
CA LEU A 234 -9.31 26.19 -7.38
C LEU A 234 -9.23 25.70 -5.94
N ARG A 235 -9.96 26.35 -5.01
CA ARG A 235 -10.10 25.85 -3.63
C ARG A 235 -11.25 24.85 -3.51
N LEU A 236 -11.05 23.83 -2.67
CA LEU A 236 -12.01 22.79 -2.34
C LEU A 236 -12.27 22.76 -0.83
N PRO A 237 -13.48 22.41 -0.37
CA PRO A 237 -13.71 22.07 1.03
C PRO A 237 -12.75 20.96 1.47
N ALA A 238 -11.98 21.21 2.54
CA ALA A 238 -11.00 20.26 3.05
C ALA A 238 -11.66 18.91 3.42
N PRO A 239 -11.13 17.77 2.93
CA PRO A 239 -11.56 16.47 3.43
C PRO A 239 -11.03 16.26 4.85
N ARG A 240 -11.53 15.24 5.54
CA ARG A 240 -11.00 14.87 6.86
C ARG A 240 -9.64 14.19 6.78
N ALA A 241 -9.37 13.53 5.65
CA ALA A 241 -8.11 12.88 5.37
C ALA A 241 -7.90 12.68 3.86
N VAL A 242 -6.64 12.52 3.49
CA VAL A 242 -6.19 12.04 2.20
C VAL A 242 -5.42 10.74 2.43
N ALA A 243 -5.65 9.71 1.63
CA ALA A 243 -5.04 8.39 1.82
C ALA A 243 -4.41 7.88 0.53
N THR A 244 -3.08 7.76 0.51
CA THR A 244 -2.31 7.34 -0.66
C THR A 244 -1.86 5.89 -0.59
N THR A 245 -1.50 5.34 -1.74
CA THR A 245 -0.95 3.98 -1.83
C THR A 245 -0.14 3.75 -3.11
N ALA A 246 0.41 2.54 -3.22
CA ALA A 246 1.04 1.92 -4.38
C ALA A 246 2.40 2.46 -4.84
N SER A 247 2.86 3.57 -4.28
CA SER A 247 4.23 4.06 -4.39
C SER A 247 4.63 4.77 -3.08
N PRO A 248 5.92 4.80 -2.72
CA PRO A 248 6.38 5.59 -1.59
C PRO A 248 5.96 7.05 -1.73
N LEU A 249 5.50 7.64 -0.62
CA LEU A 249 5.22 9.07 -0.52
C LEU A 249 6.38 9.73 0.22
N THR A 250 7.10 10.63 -0.44
CA THR A 250 8.14 11.44 0.21
C THR A 250 7.49 12.45 1.16
N ASP A 251 8.24 12.88 2.18
CA ASP A 251 7.72 13.84 3.17
C ASP A 251 7.38 15.19 2.51
N GLU A 252 8.13 15.59 1.48
CA GLU A 252 7.83 16.76 0.64
C GLU A 252 6.52 16.62 -0.14
N ASN A 253 6.35 15.54 -0.93
CA ASN A 253 5.12 15.33 -1.69
C ASN A 253 3.91 15.20 -0.76
N ARG A 254 4.10 14.67 0.45
CA ARG A 254 3.08 14.67 1.49
C ARG A 254 2.70 16.10 1.86
N GLN A 255 3.69 16.94 2.23
CA GLN A 255 3.46 18.32 2.61
C GLN A 255 2.77 19.13 1.50
N GLU A 256 3.20 18.96 0.25
CA GLU A 256 2.61 19.60 -0.92
C GLU A 256 1.09 19.30 -1.02
N VAL A 257 0.70 18.04 -0.83
CA VAL A 257 -0.71 17.65 -0.85
C VAL A 257 -1.46 18.12 0.40
N GLU A 258 -0.83 18.09 1.58
CA GLU A 258 -1.42 18.57 2.83
C GLU A 258 -1.74 20.07 2.78
N ASP A 259 -0.81 20.87 2.27
CA ASP A 259 -0.97 22.31 2.13
C ASP A 259 -2.06 22.66 1.11
N ARG A 260 -2.11 21.91 0.00
CA ARG A 260 -3.10 22.19 -1.05
C ARG A 260 -4.52 21.79 -0.67
N LEU A 261 -4.68 20.63 -0.04
CA LEU A 261 -5.99 20.08 0.32
C LEU A 261 -6.41 20.41 1.75
N GLU A 262 -5.54 21.08 2.52
CA GLU A 262 -5.76 21.48 3.92
C GLU A 262 -6.18 20.30 4.81
N ALA A 263 -5.61 19.12 4.55
CA ALA A 263 -6.01 17.87 5.18
C ALA A 263 -4.83 16.92 5.39
N PRO A 264 -4.82 16.14 6.49
CA PRO A 264 -3.73 15.20 6.75
C PRO A 264 -3.69 14.10 5.69
N VAL A 265 -2.49 13.81 5.19
CA VAL A 265 -2.23 12.71 4.27
C VAL A 265 -1.69 11.51 5.05
N PHE A 266 -2.21 10.32 4.74
CA PHE A 266 -1.82 9.04 5.32
C PHE A 266 -1.46 8.05 4.23
N ASP A 267 -0.49 7.18 4.51
CA ASP A 267 -0.14 6.08 3.62
C ASP A 267 -0.77 4.76 4.09
N HIS A 268 -1.18 3.93 3.13
CA HIS A 268 -1.65 2.58 3.42
C HIS A 268 -0.99 1.52 2.55
N TYR A 269 -0.58 0.43 3.20
CA TYR A 269 0.23 -0.62 2.60
C TYR A 269 -0.61 -1.78 2.09
N ARG A 270 -0.43 -2.10 0.81
CA ARG A 270 -1.09 -3.22 0.13
C ARG A 270 -0.37 -3.57 -1.17
N SER A 271 -0.55 -4.80 -1.62
CA SER A 271 -0.07 -5.26 -2.92
C SER A 271 -1.22 -5.89 -3.73
N ALA A 272 -0.95 -6.21 -4.99
CA ALA A 272 -1.92 -6.87 -5.84
C ALA A 272 -2.04 -8.37 -5.49
N GLU A 273 -1.06 -8.90 -4.77
CA GLU A 273 -0.92 -10.24 -4.20
C GLU A 273 -1.65 -10.34 -2.86
N ILE A 274 -1.45 -9.37 -1.96
CA ILE A 274 -2.03 -9.35 -0.61
C ILE A 274 -2.64 -7.96 -0.35
N PRO A 275 -3.97 -7.84 -0.37
CA PRO A 275 -4.65 -6.56 -0.31
C PRO A 275 -4.81 -6.15 1.16
N TRP A 276 -4.77 -4.84 1.40
CA TRP A 276 -5.03 -4.23 2.71
C TRP A 276 -4.18 -4.89 3.82
N MET A 277 -2.86 -4.73 3.75
CA MET A 277 -1.95 -5.26 4.77
C MET A 277 -1.94 -4.39 6.02
N GLY A 278 -2.01 -3.07 5.86
CA GLY A 278 -1.98 -2.14 6.97
C GLY A 278 -2.03 -0.68 6.53
N GLY A 279 -1.81 0.23 7.47
CA GLY A 279 -1.76 1.67 7.18
C GLY A 279 -1.26 2.53 8.35
N GLU A 280 -0.98 3.79 8.06
CA GLU A 280 -0.65 4.80 9.06
C GLU A 280 -1.88 5.16 9.90
N CYS A 281 -1.70 5.27 11.21
CA CYS A 281 -2.66 5.94 12.09
C CYS A 281 -2.38 7.45 12.15
N ALA A 282 -3.13 8.18 12.99
CA ALA A 282 -2.96 9.61 13.19
C ALA A 282 -1.52 10.03 13.58
N GLU A 283 -0.78 9.16 14.28
CA GLU A 283 0.60 9.40 14.71
C GLU A 283 1.63 9.30 13.58
N ARG A 284 1.27 8.72 12.43
CA ARG A 284 2.16 8.47 11.27
C ARG A 284 3.48 7.76 11.60
N ALA A 285 3.53 7.05 12.73
CA ALA A 285 4.71 6.34 13.20
C ALA A 285 4.77 4.92 12.61
N GLY A 286 4.80 4.81 11.29
CA GLY A 286 4.80 3.55 10.54
C GLY A 286 3.41 2.94 10.31
N HIS A 287 3.38 1.81 9.62
CA HIS A 287 2.17 1.12 9.19
C HIS A 287 1.75 0.07 10.20
N HIS A 288 0.59 0.24 10.83
CA HIS A 288 -0.03 -0.82 11.62
C HIS A 288 -0.54 -1.92 10.70
N ILE A 289 -0.06 -3.14 10.90
CA ILE A 289 -0.46 -4.32 10.13
C ILE A 289 -1.72 -4.93 10.73
N PHE A 290 -2.69 -5.29 9.89
CA PHE A 290 -3.89 -6.03 10.29
C PHE A 290 -3.55 -7.48 10.61
N ALA A 291 -2.83 -7.67 11.72
CA ALA A 291 -2.25 -8.93 12.17
C ALA A 291 -3.29 -10.04 12.43
N ASP A 292 -4.55 -9.68 12.55
CA ASP A 292 -5.65 -10.64 12.67
C ASP A 292 -6.14 -11.22 11.33
N ASP A 293 -5.76 -10.62 10.20
CA ASP A 293 -6.08 -11.08 8.84
C ASP A 293 -4.82 -11.34 7.98
N ARG A 294 -3.65 -10.88 8.43
CA ARG A 294 -2.38 -10.92 7.71
C ARG A 294 -1.25 -11.33 8.64
N VAL A 295 -0.26 -12.04 8.12
CA VAL A 295 1.07 -12.12 8.74
C VAL A 295 2.01 -11.30 7.88
N VAL A 296 2.77 -10.40 8.49
CA VAL A 296 3.82 -9.63 7.80
C VAL A 296 5.08 -9.75 8.63
N GLU A 297 6.13 -10.23 7.99
CA GLU A 297 7.44 -10.50 8.57
C GLU A 297 8.49 -9.69 7.83
N VAL A 298 9.57 -9.37 8.53
CA VAL A 298 10.77 -8.76 7.96
C VAL A 298 11.92 -9.76 8.15
N LEU A 299 12.27 -10.44 7.07
CA LEU A 299 13.31 -11.48 7.05
C LEU A 299 14.61 -10.94 6.46
N ASP A 300 15.70 -11.70 6.54
CA ASP A 300 17.01 -11.36 5.97
C ASP A 300 17.48 -9.95 6.41
N ARG A 301 17.32 -9.66 7.70
CA ARG A 301 17.63 -8.34 8.28
C ARG A 301 19.12 -8.08 8.27
N ASP A 302 19.48 -6.90 7.79
CA ASP A 302 20.85 -6.41 7.81
C ASP A 302 20.99 -5.28 8.84
N ALA A 303 21.85 -5.50 9.83
CA ALA A 303 22.09 -4.55 10.91
C ALA A 303 22.76 -3.26 10.40
N GLU A 304 23.60 -3.35 9.36
CA GLU A 304 24.30 -2.18 8.79
C GLU A 304 23.33 -1.22 8.09
N SER A 305 22.19 -1.74 7.61
CA SER A 305 21.11 -0.95 7.02
C SER A 305 19.97 -0.64 8.00
N GLY A 306 20.21 -0.71 9.31
CA GLY A 306 19.22 -0.34 10.34
C GLY A 306 18.08 -1.36 10.47
N ASP A 307 18.42 -2.65 10.39
CA ASP A 307 17.52 -3.80 10.45
C ASP A 307 16.48 -3.84 9.31
N LEU A 308 16.84 -3.28 8.15
CA LEU A 308 16.06 -3.44 6.93
C LEU A 308 16.13 -4.89 6.45
N GLY A 309 14.99 -5.42 6.03
CA GLY A 309 14.86 -6.76 5.51
C GLY A 309 13.76 -6.88 4.48
N ASN A 310 13.59 -8.09 3.97
CA ASN A 310 12.61 -8.43 2.96
C ASN A 310 11.23 -8.61 3.60
N VAL A 311 10.23 -7.92 3.05
CA VAL A 311 8.84 -8.05 3.49
C VAL A 311 8.27 -9.35 2.96
N VAL A 312 7.95 -10.25 3.89
CA VAL A 312 7.29 -11.52 3.63
C VAL A 312 5.90 -11.49 4.22
N ALA A 313 4.89 -11.86 3.45
CA ALA A 313 3.52 -11.76 3.90
C ALA A 313 2.66 -12.98 3.59
N THR A 314 1.66 -13.21 4.46
CA THR A 314 0.69 -14.30 4.35
C THR A 314 -0.72 -13.73 4.44
N ASP A 315 -1.59 -14.11 3.51
CA ASP A 315 -3.02 -13.81 3.57
C ASP A 315 -3.76 -14.93 4.33
N LEU A 316 -4.28 -14.61 5.52
CA LEU A 316 -4.99 -15.56 6.39
C LEU A 316 -6.45 -15.77 5.96
N THR A 317 -6.91 -15.04 4.94
CA THR A 317 -8.31 -14.97 4.52
C THR A 317 -8.56 -15.59 3.16
N ASN A 318 -7.59 -15.56 2.24
CA ASN A 318 -7.74 -16.08 0.89
C ASN A 318 -7.66 -17.62 0.88
N LYS A 319 -8.80 -18.30 0.79
CA LYS A 319 -8.86 -19.78 0.74
C LYS A 319 -8.73 -20.32 -0.67
N VAL A 320 -9.09 -19.57 -1.71
CA VAL A 320 -9.03 -20.10 -3.08
C VAL A 320 -7.63 -20.23 -3.64
N PHE A 321 -6.72 -19.33 -3.22
CA PHE A 321 -5.34 -19.24 -3.71
C PHE A 321 -4.44 -18.74 -2.57
N PRO A 322 -4.05 -19.64 -1.65
CA PRO A 322 -3.28 -19.28 -0.48
C PRO A 322 -1.89 -18.77 -0.87
N LEU A 323 -1.53 -17.58 -0.38
CA LEU A 323 -0.16 -17.09 -0.42
C LEU A 323 0.39 -17.16 1.00
N ILE A 324 1.33 -18.08 1.20
CA ILE A 324 1.96 -18.38 2.49
C ILE A 324 3.43 -18.00 2.41
N ARG A 325 3.88 -17.20 3.39
CA ARG A 325 5.25 -16.68 3.47
C ARG A 325 5.75 -16.17 2.12
N TYR A 326 4.89 -15.39 1.45
CA TYR A 326 5.16 -14.89 0.12
C TYR A 326 6.06 -13.66 0.18
N ARG A 327 7.20 -13.69 -0.54
CA ARG A 327 8.12 -12.57 -0.66
C ARG A 327 7.50 -11.52 -1.56
N ILE A 328 7.11 -10.38 -0.97
CA ILE A 328 6.42 -9.29 -1.71
C ILE A 328 7.39 -8.57 -2.66
N GLY A 329 8.69 -8.67 -2.37
CA GLY A 329 9.73 -7.92 -3.06
C GLY A 329 9.74 -6.45 -2.65
N ASP A 330 9.23 -6.11 -1.47
CA ASP A 330 9.36 -4.79 -0.84
C ASP A 330 10.35 -4.89 0.35
N ARG A 331 11.05 -3.80 0.68
CA ARG A 331 11.95 -3.72 1.85
C ARG A 331 11.43 -2.76 2.92
N SER A 332 11.50 -3.20 4.18
CA SER A 332 11.12 -2.41 5.35
C SER A 332 11.82 -2.93 6.62
N ARG A 333 11.57 -2.30 7.77
CA ARG A 333 12.02 -2.74 9.10
C ARG A 333 10.83 -2.86 10.04
N ALA A 334 10.92 -3.79 10.99
CA ALA A 334 9.93 -3.90 12.06
C ALA A 334 10.08 -2.73 13.05
N ILE A 335 8.97 -2.27 13.63
CA ILE A 335 8.93 -1.27 14.69
C ILE A 335 8.37 -1.95 15.94
N THR A 336 9.18 -2.02 16.99
CA THR A 336 8.87 -2.75 18.23
C THR A 336 8.38 -1.85 19.34
N GLU A 337 8.64 -0.55 19.25
CA GLU A 337 8.16 0.44 20.20
C GLU A 337 6.62 0.48 20.18
N PRO A 338 5.95 0.81 21.29
CA PRO A 338 4.52 1.08 21.29
C PRO A 338 4.16 2.33 20.46
N CYS A 339 2.97 2.36 19.88
CA CYS A 339 2.45 3.55 19.23
C CYS A 339 1.65 4.40 20.22
N ALA A 340 1.79 5.72 20.17
CA ALA A 340 1.02 6.65 21.01
C ALA A 340 -0.50 6.55 20.76
N CYS A 341 -0.93 6.02 19.60
CA CYS A 341 -2.34 5.80 19.30
C CYS A 341 -3.01 4.71 20.17
N GLY A 342 -2.21 3.91 20.90
CA GLY A 342 -2.70 2.84 21.77
C GLY A 342 -3.04 1.51 21.06
N SER A 343 -2.87 1.44 19.74
CA SER A 343 -3.02 0.18 18.99
C SER A 343 -1.86 -0.77 19.30
N THR A 344 -2.20 -2.03 19.57
CA THR A 344 -1.24 -3.13 19.81
C THR A 344 -0.90 -3.92 18.55
N LEU A 345 -1.45 -3.51 17.40
CA LEU A 345 -1.08 -4.09 16.11
C LEU A 345 0.42 -3.89 15.83
N PRO A 346 1.12 -4.92 15.34
CA PRO A 346 2.53 -4.80 14.97
C PRO A 346 2.69 -3.76 13.86
N ARG A 347 3.87 -3.14 13.83
CA ARG A 347 4.18 -2.07 12.88
C ARG A 347 5.40 -2.41 12.05
N ILE A 348 5.36 -1.97 10.79
CA ILE A 348 6.55 -1.86 9.95
C ILE A 348 6.78 -0.38 9.61
N ALA A 349 8.03 -0.03 9.33
CA ALA A 349 8.35 1.29 8.81
C ALA A 349 7.84 1.46 7.37
N ARG A 350 7.94 2.69 6.87
CA ARG A 350 7.68 3.01 5.46
C ARG A 350 8.47 2.07 4.54
N ILE A 351 7.85 1.66 3.44
CA ILE A 351 8.54 0.87 2.41
C ILE A 351 9.61 1.74 1.76
N VAL A 352 10.86 1.29 1.79
CA VAL A 352 12.01 2.08 1.32
C VAL A 352 12.30 1.84 -0.16
N GLY A 353 12.03 0.63 -0.64
CA GLY A 353 12.27 0.23 -2.02
C GLY A 353 11.76 -1.18 -2.31
N ARG A 354 12.00 -1.64 -3.54
CA ARG A 354 11.72 -3.01 -3.95
C ARG A 354 12.99 -3.84 -4.03
N GLU A 355 12.88 -5.12 -3.69
CA GLU A 355 13.88 -6.15 -3.96
C GLU A 355 14.13 -6.19 -5.49
N GLY A 356 15.38 -6.00 -5.89
CA GLY A 356 15.78 -5.89 -7.30
C GLY A 356 15.70 -4.48 -7.92
N ASP A 357 15.21 -3.45 -7.22
CA ASP A 357 15.27 -2.04 -7.67
C ASP A 357 16.59 -1.38 -7.27
N GLY A 358 17.73 -1.99 -7.59
CA GLY A 358 19.08 -1.50 -7.30
C GLY A 358 19.96 -1.50 -8.54
N LEU A 359 21.23 -1.17 -8.36
CA LEU A 359 22.23 -1.12 -9.43
C LEU A 359 23.21 -2.27 -9.26
N ARG A 360 23.50 -2.98 -10.34
CA ARG A 360 24.54 -4.03 -10.35
C ARG A 360 25.80 -3.48 -11.00
N LEU A 361 26.98 -3.72 -10.44
CA LEU A 361 28.25 -3.28 -11.03
C LEU A 361 28.94 -4.43 -11.79
N PRO A 362 29.90 -4.12 -12.70
CA PRO A 362 30.63 -5.13 -13.45
C PRO A 362 31.39 -6.16 -12.59
N ASP A 363 31.83 -5.77 -11.39
CA ASP A 363 32.49 -6.66 -10.42
C ASP A 363 31.52 -7.56 -9.63
N GLY A 364 30.22 -7.48 -9.92
CA GLY A 364 29.17 -8.23 -9.22
C GLY A 364 28.62 -7.52 -7.98
N THR A 365 29.16 -6.35 -7.59
CA THR A 365 28.67 -5.56 -6.47
C THR A 365 27.21 -5.15 -6.71
N TRP A 366 26.37 -5.34 -5.70
CA TRP A 366 24.98 -4.90 -5.70
C TRP A 366 24.83 -3.64 -4.84
N ILE A 367 24.42 -2.54 -5.46
CA ILE A 367 24.02 -1.32 -4.77
C ILE A 367 22.50 -1.37 -4.61
N ALA A 368 22.06 -1.67 -3.39
CA ALA A 368 20.65 -1.68 -3.07
C ALA A 368 20.01 -0.28 -3.27
N PRO A 369 18.68 -0.17 -3.48
CA PRO A 369 18.00 1.10 -3.63
C PRO A 369 18.33 2.13 -2.54
N GLU A 370 18.51 1.69 -1.30
CA GLU A 370 18.88 2.51 -0.15
C GLU A 370 20.28 3.14 -0.28
N GLY A 371 21.11 2.53 -1.13
CA GLY A 371 22.38 3.06 -1.60
C GLY A 371 22.24 4.19 -2.62
N VAL A 372 21.04 4.52 -3.10
CA VAL A 372 20.84 5.49 -4.19
C VAL A 372 19.80 6.53 -3.79
N PHE A 373 18.61 6.09 -3.35
CA PHE A 373 17.47 6.95 -3.03
C PHE A 373 17.81 8.11 -2.07
N PRO A 374 18.50 7.88 -0.93
CA PRO A 374 18.80 8.94 0.02
C PRO A 374 19.77 10.00 -0.51
N LEU A 375 20.43 9.79 -1.66
CA LEU A 375 21.29 10.81 -2.26
C LEU A 375 20.44 11.95 -2.83
N PHE A 376 19.35 11.61 -3.51
CA PHE A 376 18.48 12.57 -4.19
C PHE A 376 17.45 13.22 -3.27
N SER A 377 17.15 12.59 -2.12
CA SER A 377 16.12 13.08 -1.19
C SER A 377 16.63 14.01 -0.08
N LYS A 378 17.89 14.49 -0.14
CA LYS A 378 18.48 15.36 0.90
C LYS A 378 18.06 16.82 0.78
N GLU A 379 17.96 17.33 -0.44
CA GLU A 379 17.53 18.70 -0.73
C GLU A 379 16.35 18.67 -1.71
N PRO A 380 15.12 18.54 -1.20
CA PRO A 380 13.92 18.42 -2.04
C PRO A 380 13.68 19.65 -2.93
N ASP A 381 14.00 20.85 -2.44
CA ASP A 381 13.92 22.11 -3.20
C ASP A 381 14.83 22.14 -4.43
N CYS A 382 15.84 21.26 -4.48
CA CYS A 382 16.80 21.12 -5.59
C CYS A 382 16.37 20.04 -6.60
N VAL A 383 15.74 18.95 -6.13
CA VAL A 383 15.34 17.81 -6.97
C VAL A 383 13.91 17.38 -6.61
N ARG A 384 12.94 17.71 -7.46
CA ARG A 384 11.53 17.35 -7.25
C ARG A 384 11.27 15.87 -7.51
N GLN A 385 11.87 15.34 -8.57
CA GLN A 385 11.76 13.94 -8.93
C GLN A 385 13.06 13.46 -9.59
N PHE A 386 13.33 12.17 -9.46
CA PHE A 386 14.45 11.54 -10.13
C PHE A 386 14.11 10.13 -10.61
N GLN A 387 14.82 9.67 -11.63
CA GLN A 387 14.84 8.28 -12.06
C GLN A 387 16.26 7.88 -12.45
N VAL A 388 16.73 6.77 -11.92
CA VAL A 388 18.01 6.16 -12.27
C VAL A 388 17.74 4.99 -13.21
N VAL A 389 18.31 5.06 -14.42
CA VAL A 389 18.22 4.01 -15.44
C VAL A 389 19.61 3.44 -15.63
N GLN A 390 19.77 2.16 -15.33
CA GLN A 390 20.97 1.39 -15.62
C GLN A 390 20.74 0.54 -16.86
N SER A 391 21.57 0.75 -17.87
CA SER A 391 21.56 0.00 -19.13
C SER A 391 22.25 -1.36 -18.98
N ALA A 392 22.03 -2.27 -19.94
CA ALA A 392 22.64 -3.60 -19.95
C ALA A 392 24.18 -3.58 -20.02
N ASP A 393 24.78 -2.48 -20.50
CA ASP A 393 26.22 -2.23 -20.51
C ASP A 393 26.74 -1.61 -19.18
N TYR A 394 25.92 -1.66 -18.13
CA TYR A 394 26.17 -1.10 -16.79
C TYR A 394 26.17 0.42 -16.69
N SER A 395 26.07 1.17 -17.81
CA SER A 395 26.01 2.64 -17.79
C SER A 395 24.77 3.13 -17.04
N ILE A 396 24.91 4.26 -16.34
CA ILE A 396 23.83 4.85 -15.54
C ILE A 396 23.45 6.21 -16.10
N LEU A 397 22.18 6.38 -16.43
CA LEU A 397 21.54 7.65 -16.75
C LEU A 397 20.65 8.08 -15.58
N VAL A 398 20.88 9.27 -15.05
CA VAL A 398 20.02 9.89 -14.03
C VAL A 398 19.16 10.96 -14.66
N ARG A 399 17.84 10.76 -14.68
CA ARG A 399 16.86 11.77 -15.09
C ARG A 399 16.41 12.56 -13.88
N VAL A 400 16.43 13.87 -13.97
CA VAL A 400 16.06 14.78 -12.87
C VAL A 400 15.02 15.76 -13.34
N VAL A 401 13.94 15.91 -12.56
CA VAL A 401 13.05 17.07 -12.63
C VAL A 401 13.58 18.09 -11.62
N GLU A 402 14.16 19.17 -12.14
CA GLU A 402 14.80 20.21 -11.33
C GLU A 402 13.77 20.90 -10.40
N GLY A 403 14.20 21.18 -9.17
CA GLY A 403 13.45 22.01 -8.23
C GLY A 403 13.64 23.50 -8.47
N ALA A 404 12.91 24.32 -7.71
CA ALA A 404 12.94 25.78 -7.87
C ALA A 404 14.21 26.44 -7.29
N SER A 405 15.03 25.67 -6.56
CA SER A 405 16.25 26.18 -5.95
C SER A 405 17.31 26.57 -7.01
N PRO A 406 17.95 27.75 -6.88
CA PRO A 406 19.10 28.12 -7.71
C PRO A 406 20.29 27.16 -7.60
N ARG A 407 20.36 26.34 -6.53
CA ARG A 407 21.39 25.33 -6.31
C ARG A 407 21.06 23.97 -6.92
N ALA A 408 19.95 23.83 -7.65
CA ALA A 408 19.48 22.54 -8.18
C ALA A 408 20.59 21.78 -8.93
N ARG A 409 21.28 22.45 -9.85
CA ARG A 409 22.36 21.84 -10.65
C ARG A 409 23.58 21.46 -9.82
N ASP A 410 24.02 22.34 -8.92
CA ASP A 410 25.15 22.07 -8.03
C ASP A 410 24.87 20.85 -7.15
N PHE A 411 23.66 20.77 -6.58
CA PHE A 411 23.23 19.63 -5.78
C PHE A 411 23.16 18.33 -6.58
N VAL A 412 22.69 18.39 -7.83
CA VAL A 412 22.71 17.23 -8.74
C VAL A 412 24.15 16.77 -9.00
N ASP A 413 25.08 17.68 -9.26
CA ASP A 413 26.49 17.34 -9.49
C ASP A 413 27.18 16.75 -8.24
N GLU A 414 26.87 17.27 -7.04
CA GLU A 414 27.32 16.70 -5.76
C GLU A 414 26.75 15.29 -5.53
N THR A 415 25.47 15.11 -5.86
CA THR A 415 24.77 13.83 -5.76
C THR A 415 25.35 12.80 -6.73
N LEU A 416 25.63 13.19 -7.97
CA LEU A 416 26.25 12.32 -8.96
C LEU A 416 27.69 11.98 -8.57
N SER A 417 28.41 12.91 -7.96
CA SER A 417 29.74 12.62 -7.41
C SER A 417 29.65 11.56 -6.30
N SER A 418 28.68 11.68 -5.39
CA SER A 418 28.41 10.67 -4.36
C SER A 418 28.02 9.32 -4.97
N LEU A 419 27.22 9.31 -6.04
CA LEU A 419 26.84 8.09 -6.73
C LEU A 419 28.04 7.42 -7.42
N ARG A 420 28.92 8.21 -8.08
CA ARG A 420 30.18 7.71 -8.67
C ARG A 420 31.09 7.06 -7.64
N HIS A 421 31.18 7.63 -6.43
CA HIS A 421 31.90 7.00 -5.34
C HIS A 421 31.27 5.65 -4.94
N ARG A 422 29.94 5.58 -4.85
CA ARG A 422 29.22 4.33 -4.51
C ARG A 422 29.32 3.26 -5.59
N THR A 423 29.48 3.65 -6.86
CA THR A 423 29.75 2.71 -7.96
C THR A 423 31.23 2.37 -8.11
N HIS A 424 32.09 2.79 -7.18
CA HIS A 424 33.54 2.64 -7.23
C HIS A 424 34.15 3.12 -8.56
N TYR A 425 33.51 4.10 -9.21
CA TYR A 425 33.88 4.61 -10.54
C TYR A 425 33.93 3.55 -11.65
N GLN A 426 33.27 2.40 -11.48
CA GLN A 426 33.33 1.29 -12.44
C GLN A 426 32.51 1.53 -13.71
N VAL A 427 31.54 2.44 -13.66
CA VAL A 427 30.54 2.64 -14.72
C VAL A 427 30.40 4.11 -15.06
N PRO A 428 30.16 4.46 -16.33
CA PRO A 428 29.87 5.83 -16.71
C PRO A 428 28.52 6.25 -16.13
N ILE A 429 28.48 7.47 -15.56
CA ILE A 429 27.27 8.08 -15.01
C ILE A 429 27.05 9.43 -15.69
N SER A 430 25.93 9.54 -16.40
CA SER A 430 25.43 10.76 -17.01
C SER A 430 24.10 11.17 -16.40
N TRP A 431 23.67 12.40 -16.65
CA TRP A 431 22.36 12.88 -16.24
C TRP A 431 21.73 13.79 -17.29
N GLU A 432 20.41 13.88 -17.25
CA GLU A 432 19.62 14.80 -18.07
C GLU A 432 18.51 15.45 -17.24
N SER A 433 18.24 16.71 -17.54
CA SER A 433 17.09 17.44 -17.00
C SER A 433 15.88 17.11 -17.87
N VAL A 434 14.74 16.78 -17.24
CA VAL A 434 13.48 16.49 -17.91
C VAL A 434 12.35 17.28 -17.26
N ASP A 435 11.38 17.70 -18.06
CA ASP A 435 10.21 18.44 -17.56
C ASP A 435 9.31 17.54 -16.70
N GLU A 436 9.21 16.25 -17.06
CA GLU A 436 8.42 15.24 -16.36
C GLU A 436 9.05 13.84 -16.48
N LEU A 437 8.77 12.96 -15.50
CA LEU A 437 9.16 11.55 -15.57
C LEU A 437 8.04 10.70 -16.16
N ILE A 438 8.40 9.75 -17.02
CA ILE A 438 7.43 8.80 -17.56
C ILE A 438 6.96 7.85 -16.45
N HIS A 439 5.68 7.95 -16.12
CA HIS A 439 5.02 7.05 -15.20
C HIS A 439 4.70 5.70 -15.88
N ASP A 440 5.18 4.60 -15.31
CA ASP A 440 4.75 3.27 -15.77
C ASP A 440 3.42 2.92 -15.12
N GLY A 441 2.34 3.13 -15.88
CA GLY A 441 0.98 2.97 -15.39
C GLY A 441 0.61 3.91 -14.24
N GLY A 442 1.20 5.10 -14.10
CA GLY A 442 0.95 5.97 -12.94
C GLY A 442 1.75 5.62 -11.67
N LYS A 443 2.70 4.68 -11.75
CA LYS A 443 3.74 4.47 -10.72
C LYS A 443 5.09 4.91 -11.25
N ILE A 444 5.85 5.64 -10.44
CA ILE A 444 7.25 5.93 -10.74
C ILE A 444 8.08 4.75 -10.22
N ARG A 445 8.81 4.09 -11.11
CA ARG A 445 9.91 3.19 -10.75
C ARG A 445 11.18 4.03 -10.76
N TYR A 446 11.68 4.34 -9.57
CA TYR A 446 12.81 5.25 -9.38
C TYR A 446 14.14 4.65 -9.83
N ILE A 447 14.30 3.33 -9.79
CA ILE A 447 15.50 2.63 -10.27
C ILE A 447 15.07 1.56 -11.27
N ARG A 448 15.58 1.64 -12.49
CA ARG A 448 15.38 0.66 -13.56
C ARG A 448 16.73 0.11 -13.96
N SER A 449 17.01 -1.15 -13.62
CA SER A 449 18.20 -1.83 -14.13
C SER A 449 17.82 -2.82 -15.23
N HIS A 450 18.57 -2.76 -16.33
CA HIS A 450 18.53 -3.68 -17.46
C HIS A 450 19.70 -4.67 -17.44
N VAL A 451 20.42 -4.79 -16.32
CA VAL A 451 21.47 -5.79 -16.11
C VAL A 451 20.84 -7.07 -15.57
N ASP A 452 21.13 -8.20 -16.20
CA ASP A 452 20.57 -9.48 -15.80
C ASP A 452 21.09 -9.96 -14.43
N ALA A 453 20.20 -10.59 -13.67
CA ALA A 453 20.56 -11.32 -12.47
C ALA A 453 21.21 -12.66 -12.87
N HIS A 454 22.52 -12.66 -13.17
CA HIS A 454 23.36 -13.86 -13.07
C HIS A 454 23.24 -14.51 -11.70
#